data_AF-A0A9P6GKP5-F1
#
_entry.id   AF-A0A9P6GKP5-F1
#
_cell.length_a   1.000
_cell.length_b   1.000
_cell.length_c   1.000
_cell.angle_alpha   90.00
_cell.angle_beta   90.00
_cell.angle_gamma   90.00
#
_symmetry.space_group_name_H-M   'P 1'
#
loop_
_entity.id
_entity.type
_entity.pdbx_description
1 polymer ?
#
loop_
_entity_poly.entity_id
_entity_poly.type
_entity_poly.pdbx_seq_one_letter_code
_entity_poly.pdbx_strand_id
1 'polypeptide(L)'
;MQFTMATISALFAATACALPAAQGSSAPATATVSFINDQTGAHAPVVAPLDGTVINLYNVLTGTPVGVPNQVIASSAQLINYPQNVDCTINGIDGNQLGQLTARQTYVLLQSGGLSLDGATMTCTPLLL
;
A
#
# COMPACT_ATOMS: atom_id res chain seq x y z
N MET A 1 7.14 23.55 -68.79
CA MET A 1 7.84 23.03 -67.60
C MET A 1 6.79 22.42 -66.70
N GLN A 2 6.83 21.11 -66.48
CA GLN A 2 5.79 20.35 -65.77
C GLN A 2 6.44 19.77 -64.51
N PHE A 3 6.04 20.25 -63.33
CA PHE A 3 6.51 19.72 -62.06
C PHE A 3 5.52 18.66 -61.58
N THR A 4 5.95 17.40 -61.66
CA THR A 4 5.24 16.23 -61.13
C THR A 4 5.32 16.24 -59.60
N MET A 5 4.17 16.34 -58.93
CA MET A 5 4.01 16.13 -57.50
C MET A 5 3.67 14.65 -57.25
N ALA A 6 4.50 13.95 -56.47
CA ALA A 6 4.21 12.61 -55.97
C ALA A 6 4.33 12.64 -54.44
N THR A 7 3.19 12.69 -53.75
CA THR A 7 3.09 12.61 -52.29
C THR A 7 2.64 11.21 -51.91
N ILE A 8 3.54 10.42 -51.31
CA ILE A 8 3.26 9.08 -50.80
C ILE A 8 2.79 9.24 -49.35
N SER A 9 1.49 9.02 -49.10
CA SER A 9 0.94 8.90 -47.75
C SER A 9 0.63 7.44 -47.46
N ALA A 10 1.51 6.75 -46.75
CA ALA A 10 1.23 5.42 -46.22
C ALA A 10 0.57 5.56 -44.84
N LEU A 11 -0.75 5.39 -44.78
CA LEU A 11 -1.47 5.21 -43.52
C LEU A 11 -1.35 3.76 -43.07
N PHE A 12 -0.59 3.51 -41.99
CA PHE A 12 -0.65 2.25 -41.25
C PHE A 12 -1.76 2.36 -40.20
N ALA A 13 -2.93 1.78 -40.49
CA ALA A 13 -4.00 1.60 -39.51
C ALA A 13 -3.79 0.25 -38.80
N ALA A 14 -3.24 0.27 -37.59
CA ALA A 14 -3.18 -0.89 -36.71
C ALA A 14 -4.39 -0.86 -35.76
N THR A 15 -5.42 -1.65 -36.06
CA THR A 15 -6.53 -1.90 -35.12
C THR A 15 -6.11 -2.99 -34.15
N ALA A 16 -5.64 -2.60 -32.96
CA ALA A 16 -5.41 -3.54 -31.86
C ALA A 16 -6.76 -3.92 -31.23
N CYS A 17 -7.25 -5.13 -31.51
CA CYS A 17 -8.33 -5.73 -30.74
C CYS A 17 -7.77 -6.15 -29.37
N ALA A 18 -7.80 -5.26 -28.39
CA ALA A 18 -7.59 -5.64 -27.00
C ALA A 18 -8.82 -6.40 -26.51
N LEU A 19 -8.72 -7.72 -26.38
CA LEU A 19 -9.71 -8.50 -25.65
C LEU A 19 -9.69 -8.08 -24.17
N PRO A 20 -10.85 -7.89 -23.51
CA PRO A 20 -10.89 -7.76 -22.07
C PRO A 20 -10.41 -9.08 -21.46
N ALA A 21 -9.26 -9.07 -20.82
CA ALA A 21 -8.86 -10.17 -19.96
C ALA A 21 -9.90 -10.26 -18.82
N ALA A 22 -10.70 -11.32 -18.82
CA ALA A 22 -11.57 -11.64 -17.70
C ALA A 22 -10.72 -11.90 -16.47
N GLN A 23 -10.49 -10.87 -15.65
CA GLN A 23 -9.84 -10.96 -14.36
C GLN A 23 -10.88 -11.37 -13.31
N GLY A 24 -11.39 -12.59 -13.48
CA GLY A 24 -12.29 -13.24 -12.54
C GLY A 24 -11.52 -14.13 -11.58
N SER A 25 -10.68 -13.52 -10.76
CA SER A 25 -10.15 -14.16 -9.55
C SER A 25 -10.47 -13.22 -8.40
N SER A 26 -11.63 -13.43 -7.76
CA SER A 26 -12.03 -12.69 -6.55
C SER A 26 -11.14 -13.08 -5.37
N ALA A 27 -9.83 -12.83 -5.47
CA ALA A 27 -8.98 -12.74 -4.30
C ALA A 27 -9.52 -11.57 -3.46
N PRO A 28 -9.63 -11.71 -2.13
CA PRO A 28 -9.98 -10.59 -1.28
C PRO A 28 -8.99 -9.45 -1.57
N ALA A 29 -9.52 -8.25 -1.79
CA ALA A 29 -8.67 -7.09 -2.02
C ALA A 29 -7.70 -6.95 -0.84
N THR A 30 -6.43 -6.69 -1.12
CA THR A 30 -5.40 -6.49 -0.10
C THR A 30 -4.74 -5.12 -0.23
N ALA A 31 -4.26 -4.60 0.88
CA ALA A 31 -3.39 -3.45 0.96
C ALA A 31 -2.09 -3.85 1.64
N THR A 32 -0.96 -3.35 1.14
CA THR A 32 0.35 -3.57 1.72
C THR A 32 0.82 -2.26 2.35
N VAL A 33 1.05 -2.31 3.66
CA VAL A 33 1.56 -1.19 4.46
C VAL A 33 2.99 -1.52 4.87
N SER A 34 3.95 -0.67 4.48
CA SER A 34 5.33 -0.73 4.95
C SER A 34 5.46 0.04 6.26
N PHE A 35 5.90 -0.63 7.32
CA PHE A 35 6.29 0.02 8.57
C PHE A 35 7.76 0.34 8.51
N ILE A 36 8.12 1.59 8.86
CA ILE A 36 9.45 2.14 8.62
C ILE A 36 9.98 2.74 9.92
N ASN A 37 11.24 2.44 10.23
CA ASN A 37 12.03 3.16 11.21
C ASN A 37 12.94 4.14 10.46
N ASP A 38 12.54 5.41 10.44
CA ASP A 38 13.23 6.47 9.70
C ASP A 38 14.63 6.80 10.27
N GLN A 39 14.91 6.40 11.51
CA GLN A 39 16.23 6.60 12.12
C GLN A 39 17.25 5.57 11.64
N THR A 40 16.82 4.32 11.46
CA THR A 40 17.70 3.21 11.07
C THR A 40 17.59 2.85 9.59
N GLY A 41 16.54 3.31 8.90
CA GLY A 41 16.19 2.91 7.54
C GLY A 41 15.57 1.51 7.45
N ALA A 42 15.34 0.84 8.58
CA ALA A 42 14.69 -0.47 8.61
C ALA A 42 13.23 -0.35 8.16
N HIS A 43 12.76 -1.29 7.36
CA HIS A 43 11.38 -1.34 6.93
C HIS A 43 10.89 -2.78 6.79
N ALA A 44 9.58 -2.97 6.93
CA ALA A 44 8.94 -4.26 6.73
C ALA A 44 7.51 -4.10 6.21
N PRO A 45 7.15 -4.80 5.12
CA PRO A 45 5.79 -4.77 4.59
C PRO A 45 4.86 -5.73 5.34
N VAL A 46 3.63 -5.29 5.56
CA VAL A 46 2.51 -6.08 6.10
C VAL A 46 1.39 -6.07 5.08
N VAL A 47 0.96 -7.26 4.65
CA VAL A 47 -0.19 -7.43 3.76
C VAL A 47 -1.45 -7.57 4.61
N ALA A 48 -2.43 -6.70 4.37
CA ALA A 48 -3.69 -6.64 5.08
C ALA A 48 -4.87 -6.87 4.14
N PRO A 49 -5.79 -7.80 4.45
CA PRO A 49 -7.04 -7.89 3.72
C PRO A 49 -7.92 -6.66 3.99
N LEU A 50 -8.67 -6.21 2.98
CA LEU A 50 -9.67 -5.15 3.11
C LEU A 50 -11.02 -5.75 3.59
N ASP A 51 -11.02 -6.50 4.68
CA ASP A 51 -12.23 -7.11 5.26
C ASP A 51 -12.46 -6.70 6.72
N GLY A 52 -11.64 -5.80 7.26
CA GLY A 52 -11.70 -5.39 8.65
C GLY A 52 -11.00 -6.35 9.62
N THR A 53 -10.25 -7.34 9.13
CA THR A 53 -9.44 -8.20 10.00
C THR A 53 -8.46 -7.37 10.83
N VAL A 54 -8.43 -7.63 12.13
CA VAL A 54 -7.48 -7.01 13.06
C VAL A 54 -6.14 -7.75 12.97
N ILE A 55 -5.11 -7.03 12.57
CA ILE A 55 -3.75 -7.55 12.46
C ILE A 55 -2.95 -7.07 13.67
N ASN A 56 -2.43 -8.00 14.45
CA ASN A 56 -1.49 -7.68 15.52
C ASN A 56 -0.11 -7.39 14.91
N LEU A 57 0.35 -6.15 15.05
CA LEU A 57 1.58 -5.68 14.40
C LEU A 57 2.83 -6.34 14.98
N TYR A 58 2.85 -6.59 16.29
CA TYR A 58 3.94 -7.33 16.93
C TYR A 58 4.14 -8.71 16.28
N ASN A 59 3.06 -9.48 16.09
CA ASN A 59 3.13 -10.83 15.56
C ASN A 59 3.66 -10.88 14.12
N VAL A 60 3.26 -9.93 13.26
CA VAL A 60 3.62 -9.93 11.84
C VAL A 60 4.94 -9.22 11.55
N LEU A 61 5.42 -8.37 12.47
CA LEU A 61 6.68 -7.64 12.32
C LEU A 61 7.83 -8.23 13.14
N THR A 62 7.57 -9.14 14.08
CA THR A 62 8.63 -9.85 14.81
C THR A 62 9.53 -10.63 13.84
N GLY A 63 10.84 -10.47 13.98
CA GLY A 63 11.83 -11.12 13.09
C GLY A 63 12.05 -10.41 11.75
N THR A 64 11.37 -9.29 11.52
CA THR A 64 11.64 -8.40 10.37
C THR A 64 12.69 -7.34 10.73
N PRO A 65 13.21 -6.55 9.77
CA PRO A 65 14.17 -5.49 10.07
C PRO A 65 13.69 -4.43 11.08
N VAL A 66 12.38 -4.19 11.20
CA VAL A 66 11.80 -3.29 12.22
C VAL A 66 11.51 -3.99 13.55
N GLY A 67 11.51 -5.33 13.56
CA GLY A 67 11.38 -6.16 14.74
C GLY A 67 12.75 -6.51 15.33
N VAL A 68 13.29 -5.61 16.15
CA VAL A 68 14.51 -5.87 16.92
C VAL A 68 14.24 -6.88 18.05
N PRO A 69 15.26 -7.48 18.67
CA PRO A 69 15.04 -8.44 19.76
C PRO A 69 14.15 -7.87 20.86
N ASN A 70 12.99 -8.50 21.09
CA ASN A 70 11.98 -8.14 22.09
C ASN A 70 11.19 -6.84 21.84
N GLN A 71 11.26 -6.23 20.65
CA GLN A 71 10.48 -5.03 20.35
C GLN A 71 10.28 -4.81 18.85
N VAL A 72 9.10 -4.31 18.47
CA VAL A 72 8.87 -3.78 17.12
C VAL A 72 8.87 -2.26 17.14
N ILE A 73 9.81 -1.62 16.45
CA ILE A 73 9.93 -0.15 16.44
C ILE A 73 9.71 0.38 15.02
N ALA A 74 8.70 1.23 14.86
CA ALA A 74 8.48 2.01 13.64
C ALA A 74 8.20 3.47 14.00
N SER A 75 8.69 4.42 13.20
CA SER A 75 8.38 5.85 13.32
C SER A 75 7.30 6.29 12.33
N SER A 76 7.18 5.60 11.19
CA SER A 76 6.20 5.91 10.15
C SER A 76 5.64 4.65 9.48
N ALA A 77 4.55 4.84 8.76
CA ALA A 77 3.93 3.81 7.95
C ALA A 77 3.55 4.36 6.57
N GLN A 78 3.68 3.53 5.54
CA GLN A 78 3.42 3.90 4.15
C GLN A 78 2.63 2.83 3.40
N LEU A 79 1.58 3.23 2.71
CA LEU A 79 0.88 2.38 1.73
C LEU A 79 1.73 2.24 0.47
N ILE A 80 2.14 1.00 0.15
CA ILE A 80 3.03 0.70 -0.99
C ILE A 80 2.36 -0.11 -2.10
N ASN A 81 1.24 -0.77 -1.81
CA ASN A 81 0.40 -1.45 -2.82
C ASN A 81 -1.04 -1.50 -2.32
N TYR A 82 -2.01 -0.92 -3.02
CA TYR A 82 -3.37 -0.78 -2.49
C TYR A 82 -4.39 -0.44 -3.59
N PRO A 83 -5.67 -0.79 -3.39
CA PRO A 83 -6.76 -0.33 -4.24
C PRO A 83 -7.15 1.12 -3.93
N GLN A 84 -7.85 1.79 -4.85
CA GLN A 84 -8.22 3.22 -4.73
C GLN A 84 -9.18 3.52 -3.56
N ASN A 85 -9.87 2.51 -3.03
CA ASN A 85 -10.84 2.62 -1.95
C ASN A 85 -10.33 1.94 -0.68
N VAL A 86 -9.11 2.25 -0.24
CA VAL A 86 -8.55 1.72 1.02
C VAL A 86 -8.65 2.73 2.16
N ASP A 87 -9.00 2.22 3.34
CA ASP A 87 -8.84 2.88 4.63
C ASP A 87 -8.15 1.91 5.59
N CYS A 88 -6.92 2.20 5.98
CA CYS A 88 -6.14 1.44 6.94
C CYS A 88 -5.91 2.28 8.20
N THR A 89 -6.42 1.82 9.33
CA THR A 89 -6.25 2.46 10.63
C THR A 89 -5.26 1.67 11.48
N ILE A 90 -4.32 2.37 12.11
CA ILE A 90 -3.31 1.82 13.02
C ILE A 90 -3.66 2.31 14.43
N ASN A 91 -3.87 1.38 15.35
CA ASN A 91 -4.25 1.65 16.73
C ASN A 91 -3.17 1.16 17.69
N GLY A 92 -2.90 1.95 18.73
CA GLY A 92 -2.00 1.57 19.81
C GLY A 92 -2.64 0.56 20.75
N ILE A 93 -1.85 0.07 21.71
CA ILE A 93 -2.31 -0.88 22.73
C ILE A 93 -3.47 -0.33 23.58
N ASP A 94 -3.52 0.99 23.77
CA ASP A 94 -4.58 1.68 24.52
C ASP A 94 -5.86 1.91 23.70
N GLY A 95 -5.91 1.44 22.45
CA GLY A 95 -7.02 1.66 21.52
C GLY A 95 -7.04 3.05 20.85
N ASN A 96 -6.09 3.92 21.19
CA ASN A 96 -5.93 5.22 20.55
C ASN A 96 -5.41 5.06 19.11
N GLN A 97 -5.99 5.81 18.18
CA GLN A 97 -5.52 5.85 16.80
C GLN A 97 -4.14 6.52 16.72
N LEU A 98 -3.16 5.77 16.24
CA LEU A 98 -1.78 6.24 16.00
C LEU A 98 -1.64 6.85 14.61
N GLY A 99 -2.40 6.35 13.64
CA GLY A 99 -2.32 6.82 12.27
C GLY A 99 -3.43 6.24 11.40
N GLN A 100 -3.70 6.91 10.30
CA GLN A 100 -4.61 6.44 9.26
C GLN A 100 -3.96 6.64 7.89
N LEU A 101 -4.15 5.64 7.04
CA LEU A 101 -3.64 5.59 5.69
C LEU A 101 -4.81 5.36 4.74
N THR A 102 -4.94 6.22 3.74
CA THR A 102 -5.95 6.11 2.69
C THR A 102 -5.29 6.20 1.32
N ALA A 103 -6.04 5.95 0.24
CA ALA A 103 -5.53 6.18 -1.11
C ALA A 103 -5.11 7.64 -1.38
N ARG A 104 -5.59 8.61 -0.57
CA ARG A 104 -5.20 10.03 -0.66
C ARG A 104 -4.09 10.40 0.32
N GLN A 105 -3.96 9.69 1.43
CA GLN A 105 -2.93 9.87 2.44
C GLN A 105 -2.18 8.56 2.61
N THR A 106 -1.15 8.39 1.79
CA THR A 106 -0.42 7.12 1.68
C THR A 106 0.76 7.01 2.64
N TYR A 107 0.99 8.04 3.46
CA TYR A 107 2.05 8.09 4.44
C TYR A 107 1.51 8.70 5.74
N VAL A 108 1.96 8.19 6.87
CA VAL A 108 1.69 8.74 8.19
C VAL A 108 2.92 8.62 9.08
N LEU A 109 3.24 9.70 9.78
CA LEU A 109 4.18 9.68 10.88
C LEU A 109 3.44 9.19 12.13
N LEU A 110 3.89 8.08 12.71
CA LEU A 110 3.30 7.52 13.93
C LEU A 110 3.84 8.25 15.16
N GLN A 111 5.17 8.38 15.24
CA GLN A 111 5.85 9.15 16.29
C GLN A 111 7.25 9.53 15.84
N SER A 112 7.67 10.75 16.15
CA SER A 112 9.05 11.16 15.97
C SER A 112 9.98 10.33 16.86
N GLY A 113 10.99 9.71 16.26
CA GLY A 113 12.02 8.97 17.00
C GLY A 113 11.70 7.50 17.28
N GLY A 114 10.64 6.97 16.70
CA GLY A 114 10.25 5.56 16.85
C GLY A 114 9.21 5.35 17.95
N LEU A 115 8.24 4.51 17.64
CA LEU A 115 7.18 4.06 18.53
C LEU A 115 7.26 2.53 18.63
N SER A 116 7.14 2.01 19.85
CA SER A 116 6.91 0.58 20.02
C SER A 116 5.51 0.22 19.51
N LEU A 117 5.46 -0.74 18.59
CA LEU A 117 4.23 -1.34 18.07
C LEU A 117 3.83 -2.59 18.86
N ASP A 118 4.40 -2.80 20.05
CA ASP A 118 4.06 -3.93 20.91
C ASP A 118 2.60 -3.79 21.37
N GLY A 119 1.75 -4.72 20.94
CA GLY A 119 0.30 -4.66 21.19
C GLY A 119 -0.47 -3.70 20.28
N ALA A 120 0.20 -2.97 19.38
CA ALA A 120 -0.47 -2.19 18.35
C ALA A 120 -1.17 -3.12 17.33
N THR A 121 -2.27 -2.61 16.78
CA THR A 121 -3.07 -3.33 15.78
C THR A 121 -3.27 -2.47 14.54
N MET A 122 -3.51 -3.13 13.41
CA MET A 122 -3.89 -2.48 12.18
C MET A 122 -5.13 -3.15 11.60
N THR A 123 -6.03 -2.36 11.04
CA THR A 123 -7.22 -2.84 10.36
C THR A 123 -7.38 -2.09 9.06
N CYS A 124 -7.67 -2.81 7.97
CA CYS A 124 -7.94 -2.21 6.67
C CYS A 124 -9.34 -2.58 6.19
N THR A 125 -10.07 -1.60 5.67
CA THR A 125 -11.43 -1.74 5.15
C THR A 125 -11.57 -1.01 3.81
N PRO A 126 -12.53 -1.41 2.96
CA PRO A 126 -12.85 -0.64 1.78
C PRO A 126 -13.59 0.63 2.20
N LEU A 127 -13.18 1.77 1.64
CA LEU A 127 -13.91 3.03 1.81
C LEU A 127 -15.22 2.92 1.03
N LEU A 128 -16.34 2.77 1.75
CA LEU A 128 -17.68 2.81 1.17
C LEU A 128 -17.99 4.28 0.83
N LEU A 129 -18.04 4.57 -0.47
CA LEU A 129 -18.47 5.86 -1.03
C LEU A 129 -19.99 6.02 -0.90
#